data_AF-A0ABD2RZP5-F1
#
_entry.id   AF-A0ABD2RZP5-F1
#
_cell.length_a   1.000
_cell.length_b   1.000
_cell.length_c   1.000
_cell.angle_alpha   90.00
_cell.angle_beta   90.00
_cell.angle_gamma   90.00
#
_symmetry.space_group_name_H-M   'P 1'
#
loop_
_entity.id
_entity.type
_entity.pdbx_description
1 polymer ?
#
loop_
_entity_poly.entity_id
_entity_poly.type
_entity_poly.pdbx_seq_one_letter_code
_entity_poly.pdbx_strand_id
1 'polypeptide(L)'
;MATLMYHMLSSSSLLSLGFYHLICTTRNRLKSARDYVAKPYHPLSFISQPHLRRLPLYLLLLCLLISLIHQSLVSLDADPLLKGHTPVHRFTSLQAAAVVFSFLILVVFLLISESTSLLPLPPDLFFALAAALFYLQYSVSDSSASVQTSDLQAKCDSVSARISALSALLCLVIAVQPRLFLADVALAASICLQGLWVLQTGLSLYVDAFIPEGCHKLLDVVTGVEGSTKCDLEDSKLRAIAILDLAFVVHVMFVLLIVTVTYAAVAKTIGIRRFGSYEALPNADSSHIQMKAMTGTQA
;
A
#
# COMPACT_ATOMS: atom_id res chain seq x y z
N MET A 1 -22.89 -8.07 -6.71
CA MET A 1 -21.77 -8.70 -7.46
C MET A 1 -20.72 -7.68 -7.90
N ALA A 2 -21.10 -6.56 -8.55
CA ALA A 2 -20.15 -5.54 -9.02
C ALA A 2 -19.26 -4.95 -7.90
N THR A 3 -19.83 -4.65 -6.73
CA THR A 3 -19.07 -4.11 -5.58
C THR A 3 -18.07 -5.11 -5.00
N LEU A 4 -18.42 -6.40 -4.94
CA LEU A 4 -17.48 -7.46 -4.55
C LEU A 4 -16.31 -7.55 -5.54
N MET A 5 -16.58 -7.52 -6.85
CA MET A 5 -15.53 -7.51 -7.88
C MET A 5 -14.62 -6.28 -7.73
N TYR A 6 -15.19 -5.12 -7.38
CA TYR A 6 -14.42 -3.92 -7.08
C TYR A 6 -13.48 -4.11 -5.88
N HIS A 7 -13.95 -4.68 -4.76
CA HIS A 7 -13.09 -5.00 -3.61
C HIS A 7 -11.98 -5.99 -3.96
N MET A 8 -12.26 -7.00 -4.79
CA MET A 8 -11.26 -7.97 -5.27
C MET A 8 -10.21 -7.30 -6.16
N LEU A 9 -10.62 -6.41 -7.05
CA LEU A 9 -9.71 -5.67 -7.92
C LEU A 9 -8.82 -4.70 -7.11
N SER A 10 -9.44 -3.94 -6.19
CA SER A 10 -8.75 -2.97 -5.34
C SER A 10 -7.74 -3.66 -4.42
N SER A 11 -8.14 -4.75 -3.77
CA SER A 11 -7.24 -5.55 -2.92
C SER A 11 -6.05 -6.12 -3.68
N SER A 12 -6.28 -6.71 -4.85
CA SER A 12 -5.21 -7.24 -5.71
C SER A 12 -4.24 -6.14 -6.17
N SER A 13 -4.76 -4.96 -6.53
CA SER A 13 -3.94 -3.81 -6.91
C SER A 13 -3.06 -3.32 -5.76
N LEU A 14 -3.63 -3.11 -4.57
CA LEU A 14 -2.88 -2.67 -3.38
C LEU A 14 -1.85 -3.71 -2.92
N LEU A 15 -2.23 -4.99 -2.91
CA LEU A 15 -1.32 -6.09 -2.57
C LEU A 15 -0.13 -6.18 -3.52
N SER A 16 -0.39 -6.14 -4.83
CA SER A 16 0.68 -6.20 -5.83
C SER A 16 1.59 -4.99 -5.77
N LEU A 17 1.04 -3.78 -5.54
CA LEU A 17 1.80 -2.55 -5.33
C LEU A 17 2.69 -2.64 -4.08
N GLY A 18 2.11 -3.01 -2.93
CA GLY A 18 2.83 -3.11 -1.66
C GLY A 18 3.94 -4.16 -1.72
N PHE A 19 3.64 -5.33 -2.29
CA PHE A 19 4.62 -6.40 -2.46
C PHE A 19 5.76 -6.03 -3.43
N TYR A 20 5.42 -5.38 -4.54
CA TYR A 20 6.41 -4.86 -5.49
C TYR A 20 7.34 -3.82 -4.83
N HIS A 21 6.76 -2.89 -4.07
CA HIS A 21 7.51 -1.89 -3.33
C HIS A 21 8.44 -2.53 -2.30
N LEU A 22 7.94 -3.50 -1.54
CA LEU A 22 8.70 -4.25 -0.53
C LEU A 22 9.91 -4.99 -1.12
N ILE A 23 9.74 -5.65 -2.27
CA ILE A 23 10.85 -6.33 -2.96
C ILE A 23 11.89 -5.31 -3.44
N CYS A 24 11.45 -4.20 -4.04
CA CYS A 24 12.35 -3.21 -4.62
C CYS A 24 13.15 -2.45 -3.55
N THR A 25 12.50 -1.99 -2.48
CA THR A 25 13.13 -1.33 -1.32
C THR A 25 14.19 -2.23 -0.69
N THR A 26 13.82 -3.47 -0.38
CA THR A 26 14.73 -4.47 0.19
C THR A 26 15.93 -4.75 -0.71
N ARG A 27 15.69 -4.92 -2.02
CA ARG A 27 16.75 -5.16 -3.00
C ARG A 27 17.70 -3.97 -3.11
N ASN A 28 17.18 -2.75 -3.12
CA ASN A 28 17.99 -1.54 -3.21
C ASN A 28 18.85 -1.36 -1.97
N ARG A 29 18.30 -1.59 -0.77
CA ARG A 29 19.05 -1.56 0.48
C ARG A 29 20.20 -2.59 0.44
N LEU A 30 19.92 -3.84 0.10
CA LEU A 30 20.93 -4.89 0.10
C LEU A 30 22.04 -4.67 -0.96
N LYS A 31 21.72 -4.02 -2.09
CA LYS A 31 22.71 -3.65 -3.11
C LYS A 31 23.61 -2.50 -2.67
N SER A 32 23.04 -1.38 -2.20
CA SER A 32 23.80 -0.23 -1.70
C SER A 32 23.29 0.18 -0.31
N ALA A 33 23.95 -0.33 0.72
CA ALA A 33 23.56 -0.07 2.10
C ALA A 33 24.01 1.30 2.62
N ARG A 34 25.05 1.91 2.05
CA ARG A 34 25.56 3.21 2.51
C ARG A 34 24.80 4.39 1.90
N ASP A 35 24.31 4.24 0.67
CA ASP A 35 23.65 5.32 -0.08
C ASP A 35 22.13 5.10 -0.21
N TYR A 36 21.52 4.36 0.73
CA TYR A 36 20.09 4.09 0.68
C TYR A 36 19.29 5.36 0.95
N VAL A 37 18.42 5.70 0.00
CA VAL A 37 17.42 6.76 0.12
C VAL A 37 16.11 6.18 -0.40
N ALA A 38 15.05 6.31 0.41
CA ALA A 38 13.70 5.90 0.06
C ALA A 38 13.27 6.65 -1.21
N LYS A 39 12.64 5.94 -2.14
CA LYS A 39 12.14 6.53 -3.38
C LYS A 39 10.63 6.31 -3.43
N PRO A 40 9.83 7.33 -3.76
CA PRO A 40 8.37 7.18 -3.85
C PRO A 40 7.97 6.23 -4.98
N TYR A 41 8.87 5.99 -5.93
CA TYR A 41 8.65 5.09 -7.04
C TYR A 41 9.89 4.24 -7.36
N HIS A 42 9.64 2.99 -7.73
CA HIS A 42 10.65 2.06 -8.20
C HIS A 42 10.36 1.65 -9.65
N PRO A 43 11.24 1.98 -10.60
CA PRO A 43 11.06 1.54 -11.98
C PRO A 43 11.33 0.05 -12.15
N LEU A 44 10.60 -0.60 -13.07
CA LEU A 44 10.88 -1.98 -13.47
C LEU A 44 12.28 -2.07 -14.10
N SER A 45 13.23 -2.52 -13.30
CA SER A 45 14.66 -2.54 -13.67
C SER A 45 15.03 -3.72 -14.59
N PHE A 46 14.07 -4.60 -14.91
CA PHE A 46 14.29 -5.79 -15.75
C PHE A 46 13.95 -5.55 -17.23
N ILE A 47 13.35 -4.42 -17.58
CA ILE A 47 12.89 -4.12 -18.94
C ILE A 47 13.62 -2.88 -19.45
N SER A 48 14.34 -3.03 -20.57
CA SER A 48 15.13 -1.95 -21.18
C SER A 48 14.27 -0.88 -21.87
N GLN A 49 12.99 -1.17 -22.16
CA GLN A 49 12.10 -0.22 -22.82
C GLN A 49 11.55 0.84 -21.84
N PRO A 50 11.66 2.14 -22.16
CA PRO A 50 11.31 3.23 -21.24
C PRO A 50 9.81 3.30 -20.91
N HIS A 51 8.93 2.86 -21.80
CA HIS A 51 7.48 2.85 -21.57
C HIS A 51 7.06 1.76 -20.56
N LEU A 52 7.59 0.54 -20.71
CA LEU A 52 7.33 -0.58 -19.80
C LEU A 52 7.98 -0.38 -18.42
N ARG A 53 9.03 0.43 -18.34
CA ARG A 53 9.64 0.82 -17.06
C ARG A 53 8.67 1.59 -16.15
N ARG A 54 7.64 2.25 -16.71
CA ARG A 54 6.59 3.02 -16.02
C ARG A 54 5.27 2.24 -15.84
N LEU A 55 5.25 0.96 -16.19
CA LEU A 55 4.06 0.11 -16.12
C LEU A 55 3.36 0.10 -14.74
N PRO A 56 4.05 0.09 -13.58
CA PRO A 56 3.38 0.13 -12.28
C PRO A 56 2.60 1.43 -12.06
N LEU A 57 3.13 2.57 -12.53
CA LEU A 57 2.42 3.86 -12.45
C LEU A 57 1.19 3.88 -13.34
N TYR A 58 1.28 3.34 -14.57
CA TYR A 58 0.12 3.23 -15.45
C TYR A 58 -0.95 2.28 -14.90
N LEU A 59 -0.56 1.16 -14.30
CA LEU A 59 -1.49 0.26 -13.62
C LEU A 59 -2.14 0.93 -12.41
N LEU A 60 -1.37 1.64 -11.58
CA LEU A 60 -1.91 2.38 -10.44
C LEU A 60 -2.91 3.46 -10.90
N LEU A 61 -2.57 4.20 -11.95
CA LEU A 61 -3.46 5.20 -12.55
C LEU A 61 -4.76 4.56 -13.05
N LEU A 62 -4.68 3.43 -13.75
CA LEU A 62 -5.85 2.70 -14.24
C LEU A 62 -6.73 2.21 -13.07
N CYS A 63 -6.14 1.65 -12.02
CA CYS A 63 -6.88 1.19 -10.84
C CYS A 63 -7.56 2.35 -10.09
N LEU A 64 -6.90 3.51 -9.98
CA LEU A 64 -7.48 4.71 -9.38
C LEU A 64 -8.62 5.28 -10.24
N LEU A 65 -8.48 5.27 -11.57
CA LEU A 65 -9.56 5.66 -12.49
C LEU A 65 -10.79 4.75 -12.37
N ILE A 66 -10.58 3.44 -12.36
CA ILE A 66 -11.68 2.47 -12.16
C ILE A 66 -12.35 2.71 -10.81
N SER A 67 -11.56 2.98 -9.76
CA SER A 67 -12.09 3.31 -8.43
C SER A 67 -12.89 4.61 -8.42
N LEU A 68 -12.41 5.64 -9.09
CA LEU A 68 -13.11 6.92 -9.21
C LEU A 68 -14.44 6.76 -9.96
N ILE A 69 -14.45 6.00 -11.06
CA ILE A 69 -15.66 5.69 -11.82
C ILE A 69 -16.65 4.89 -10.96
N HIS A 70 -16.17 3.89 -10.22
CA HIS A 70 -17.04 3.10 -9.35
C HIS A 70 -17.71 3.98 -8.27
N GLN A 71 -16.93 4.79 -7.56
CA GLN A 71 -17.44 5.67 -6.51
C GLN A 71 -18.34 6.78 -7.08
N SER A 72 -18.03 7.32 -8.26
CA SER A 72 -18.87 8.36 -8.88
C SER A 72 -20.20 7.79 -9.38
N LEU A 73 -20.21 6.59 -9.97
CA LEU A 73 -21.44 5.89 -10.35
C LEU A 73 -22.32 5.60 -9.13
N VAL A 74 -21.72 5.16 -8.02
CA VAL A 74 -22.43 4.97 -6.75
C VAL A 74 -22.92 6.31 -6.17
N SER A 75 -22.28 7.44 -6.47
CA SER A 75 -22.74 8.75 -6.00
C SER A 75 -23.78 9.42 -6.91
N LEU A 76 -23.87 9.07 -8.21
CA LEU A 76 -24.66 9.78 -9.23
C LEU A 76 -26.09 9.26 -9.42
N ASP A 77 -26.42 8.14 -8.80
CA ASP A 77 -27.72 7.47 -8.99
C ASP A 77 -28.83 8.22 -8.21
N ALA A 78 -29.47 9.17 -8.92
CA ALA A 78 -30.64 10.01 -8.62
C ALA A 78 -30.49 11.25 -7.68
N ASP A 79 -30.52 12.44 -8.31
CA ASP A 79 -30.91 13.79 -7.83
C ASP A 79 -30.49 14.24 -6.39
N PRO A 80 -29.18 14.45 -6.11
CA PRO A 80 -28.72 14.67 -4.75
C PRO A 80 -28.75 16.12 -4.22
N LEU A 81 -28.70 17.16 -5.06
CA LEU A 81 -28.45 18.53 -4.57
C LEU A 81 -29.69 19.44 -4.46
N LEU A 82 -30.85 18.98 -4.91
CA LEU A 82 -32.05 19.82 -5.05
C LEU A 82 -33.19 19.50 -4.06
N LYS A 83 -33.19 18.33 -3.41
CA LYS A 83 -34.34 17.85 -2.61
C LYS A 83 -34.09 17.71 -1.10
N GLY A 84 -32.88 17.94 -0.60
CA GLY A 84 -32.58 17.95 0.84
C GLY A 84 -32.74 16.60 1.58
N HIS A 85 -33.19 15.54 0.91
CA HIS A 85 -33.37 14.18 1.46
C HIS A 85 -32.34 13.19 0.88
N THR A 86 -31.06 13.54 0.93
CA THR A 86 -30.00 12.65 0.44
C THR A 86 -29.59 11.62 1.50
N PRO A 87 -29.50 10.33 1.14
CA PRO A 87 -29.04 9.31 2.06
C PRO A 87 -27.54 9.48 2.35
N VAL A 88 -27.16 9.32 3.62
CA VAL A 88 -25.79 9.50 4.14
C VAL A 88 -24.74 8.72 3.36
N HIS A 89 -25.05 7.50 2.92
CA HIS A 89 -24.14 6.64 2.17
C HIS A 89 -23.62 7.29 0.87
N ARG A 90 -24.44 8.12 0.21
CA ARG A 90 -24.03 8.82 -1.03
C ARG A 90 -22.98 9.89 -0.74
N PHE A 91 -23.12 10.62 0.37
CA PHE A 91 -22.10 11.60 0.78
C PHE A 91 -20.78 10.93 1.14
N THR A 92 -20.82 9.78 1.85
CA THR A 92 -19.61 9.02 2.15
C THR A 92 -18.93 8.50 0.88
N SER A 93 -19.71 8.08 -0.13
CA SER A 93 -19.18 7.67 -1.43
C SER A 93 -18.57 8.84 -2.21
N LEU A 94 -19.19 10.03 -2.18
CA LEU A 94 -18.64 11.24 -2.79
C LEU A 94 -17.33 11.69 -2.10
N GLN A 95 -17.28 11.63 -0.77
CA GLN A 95 -16.05 11.90 -0.02
C GLN A 95 -14.95 10.91 -0.39
N ALA A 96 -15.26 9.61 -0.47
CA ALA A 96 -14.32 8.60 -0.93
C ALA A 96 -13.84 8.87 -2.38
N ALA A 97 -14.74 9.27 -3.28
CA ALA A 97 -14.39 9.66 -4.64
C ALA A 97 -13.42 10.86 -4.67
N ALA A 98 -13.63 11.87 -3.82
CA ALA A 98 -12.74 13.02 -3.71
C ALA A 98 -11.34 12.64 -3.22
N VAL A 99 -11.23 11.68 -2.28
CA VAL A 99 -9.93 11.18 -1.82
C VAL A 99 -9.22 10.40 -2.93
N VAL A 100 -9.93 9.49 -3.63
CA VAL A 100 -9.37 8.75 -4.77
C VAL A 100 -8.92 9.69 -5.88
N PHE A 101 -9.69 10.74 -6.17
CA PHE A 101 -9.32 11.77 -7.13
C PHE A 101 -8.03 12.50 -6.71
N SER A 102 -7.88 12.81 -5.42
CA SER A 102 -6.66 13.43 -4.91
C SER A 102 -5.42 12.53 -5.07
N PHE A 103 -5.56 11.21 -4.82
CA PHE A 103 -4.51 10.24 -5.11
C PHE A 103 -4.20 10.13 -6.60
N LEU A 104 -5.22 10.21 -7.46
CA LEU A 104 -5.04 10.22 -8.92
C LEU A 104 -4.19 11.43 -9.35
N ILE A 105 -4.49 12.62 -8.83
CA ILE A 105 -3.70 13.83 -9.09
C ILE A 105 -2.24 13.64 -8.66
N LEU A 106 -2.00 13.08 -7.47
CA LEU A 106 -0.64 12.82 -6.98
C LEU A 106 0.13 11.88 -7.91
N VAL A 107 -0.51 10.79 -8.37
CA VAL A 107 0.10 9.84 -9.31
C VAL A 107 0.38 10.49 -10.67
N VAL A 108 -0.51 11.35 -11.16
CA VAL A 108 -0.29 12.13 -12.39
C VAL A 108 0.90 13.08 -12.22
N PHE A 109 1.01 13.80 -11.10
CA PHE A 109 2.17 14.65 -10.83
C PHE A 109 3.48 13.86 -10.77
N LEU A 110 3.48 12.69 -10.15
CA LEU A 110 4.63 11.80 -10.12
C LEU A 110 5.00 11.34 -11.54
N LEU A 111 4.01 10.97 -12.36
CA LEU A 111 4.24 10.57 -13.75
C LEU A 111 4.80 11.72 -14.60
N ILE A 112 4.31 12.95 -14.42
CA ILE A 112 4.81 14.15 -15.11
C ILE A 112 6.26 14.44 -14.67
N SER A 113 6.54 14.38 -13.37
CA SER A 113 7.89 14.60 -12.82
C SER A 113 8.91 13.57 -13.32
N GLU A 114 8.49 12.33 -13.57
CA GLU A 114 9.37 11.27 -14.11
C GLU A 114 9.50 11.32 -15.64
N SER A 115 8.52 11.88 -16.35
CA SER A 115 8.49 11.92 -17.82
C SER A 115 9.04 13.21 -18.41
N THR A 116 8.96 14.32 -17.67
CA THR A 116 9.32 15.65 -18.13
C THR A 116 10.18 16.39 -17.11
N SER A 117 11.00 17.32 -17.57
CA SER A 117 11.74 18.25 -16.72
C SER A 117 10.90 19.45 -16.24
N LEU A 118 9.60 19.47 -16.54
CA LEU A 118 8.73 20.63 -16.30
C LEU A 118 8.43 20.83 -14.81
N LEU A 119 8.48 19.76 -14.01
CA LEU A 119 8.13 19.80 -12.59
C LEU A 119 9.06 18.92 -11.76
N PRO A 120 10.34 19.31 -11.55
CA PRO A 120 11.30 18.54 -10.77
C PRO A 120 11.00 18.70 -9.27
N LEU A 121 10.02 17.95 -8.77
CA LEU A 121 9.73 17.91 -7.33
C LEU A 121 10.74 17.01 -6.61
N PRO A 122 11.24 17.41 -5.43
CA PRO A 122 12.05 16.53 -4.61
C PRO A 122 11.21 15.34 -4.11
N PRO A 123 11.82 14.15 -3.93
CA PRO A 123 11.12 12.95 -3.47
C PRO A 123 10.45 13.14 -2.11
N ASP A 124 11.04 13.96 -1.23
CA ASP A 124 10.53 14.23 0.11
C ASP A 124 9.16 14.94 0.08
N LEU A 125 8.94 15.80 -0.93
CA LEU A 125 7.65 16.47 -1.12
C LEU A 125 6.55 15.50 -1.57
N PHE A 126 6.89 14.50 -2.39
CA PHE A 126 5.94 13.45 -2.76
C PHE A 126 5.53 12.62 -1.54
N PHE A 127 6.46 12.30 -0.64
CA PHE A 127 6.14 11.63 0.62
C PHE A 127 5.30 12.50 1.56
N ALA A 128 5.57 13.80 1.64
CA ALA A 128 4.77 14.74 2.43
C ALA A 128 3.33 14.88 1.89
N LEU A 129 3.17 15.00 0.56
CA LEU A 129 1.86 15.01 -0.08
C LEU A 129 1.12 13.68 0.12
N ALA A 130 1.81 12.55 -0.03
CA ALA A 130 1.24 11.23 0.25
C ALA A 130 0.78 11.10 1.71
N ALA A 131 1.56 11.63 2.67
CA ALA A 131 1.17 11.66 4.08
C ALA A 131 -0.14 12.46 4.29
N ALA A 132 -0.25 13.63 3.66
CA ALA A 132 -1.47 14.43 3.72
C ALA A 132 -2.69 13.71 3.11
N LEU A 133 -2.51 13.02 1.98
CA LEU A 133 -3.59 12.26 1.35
C LEU A 133 -4.01 11.02 2.16
N PHE A 134 -3.06 10.29 2.76
CA PHE A 134 -3.39 9.19 3.67
C PHE A 134 -4.07 9.68 4.95
N TYR A 135 -3.72 10.87 5.44
CA TYR A 135 -4.43 11.50 6.56
C TYR A 135 -5.85 11.94 6.17
N LEU A 136 -6.05 12.44 4.95
CA LEU A 136 -7.38 12.72 4.42
C LEU A 136 -8.22 11.43 4.29
N GLN A 137 -7.62 10.34 3.79
CA GLN A 137 -8.25 9.02 3.75
C GLN A 137 -8.66 8.54 5.15
N TYR A 138 -7.79 8.72 6.16
CA TYR A 138 -8.11 8.44 7.56
C TYR A 138 -9.33 9.23 8.02
N SER A 139 -9.32 10.55 7.81
CA SER A 139 -10.39 11.45 8.27
C SER A 139 -11.74 11.09 7.64
N VAL A 140 -11.75 10.78 6.35
CA VAL A 140 -12.97 10.37 5.63
C VAL A 140 -13.45 8.99 6.10
N SER A 141 -12.55 8.04 6.33
CA SER A 141 -12.91 6.68 6.77
C SER A 141 -13.39 6.66 8.23
N ASP A 142 -12.84 7.52 9.08
CA ASP A 142 -13.30 7.67 10.48
C ASP A 142 -14.68 8.35 10.52
N SER A 143 -14.87 9.39 9.69
CA SER A 143 -16.18 10.00 9.52
C SER A 143 -17.20 9.00 8.96
N SER A 144 -16.86 8.18 7.96
CA SER A 144 -17.79 7.20 7.41
C SER A 144 -18.17 6.13 8.44
N ALA A 145 -17.22 5.69 9.27
CA ALA A 145 -17.48 4.77 10.37
C ALA A 145 -18.50 5.34 11.38
N SER A 146 -18.45 6.65 11.66
CA SER A 146 -19.33 7.28 12.65
C SER A 146 -20.79 7.46 12.21
N VAL A 147 -21.04 7.62 10.91
CA VAL A 147 -22.39 7.89 10.37
C VAL A 147 -23.02 6.65 9.73
N GLN A 148 -22.33 5.51 9.74
CA GLN A 148 -22.86 4.26 9.22
C GLN A 148 -23.86 3.62 10.16
N THR A 149 -24.96 3.14 9.58
CA THR A 149 -26.01 2.41 10.29
C THR A 149 -25.70 0.93 10.46
N SER A 150 -24.76 0.38 9.68
CA SER A 150 -24.30 -0.99 9.81
C SER A 150 -23.10 -1.06 10.74
N ASP A 151 -23.23 -1.81 11.84
CA ASP A 151 -22.17 -2.00 12.82
C ASP A 151 -20.93 -2.68 12.23
N LEU A 152 -21.13 -3.62 11.30
CA LEU A 152 -20.05 -4.36 10.67
C LEU A 152 -19.25 -3.48 9.71
N GLN A 153 -19.95 -2.72 8.86
CA GLN A 153 -19.32 -1.78 7.94
C GLN A 153 -18.57 -0.68 8.70
N ALA A 154 -19.17 -0.15 9.78
CA ALA A 154 -18.55 0.87 10.62
C ALA A 154 -17.24 0.37 11.25
N LYS A 155 -17.23 -0.88 11.73
CA LYS A 155 -16.01 -1.51 12.25
C LYS A 155 -14.94 -1.68 11.18
N CYS A 156 -15.31 -2.15 9.98
CA CYS A 156 -14.39 -2.30 8.85
C CYS A 156 -13.77 -0.97 8.43
N ASP A 157 -14.57 0.10 8.35
CA ASP A 157 -14.13 1.45 8.02
C ASP A 157 -13.23 2.04 9.09
N SER A 158 -13.56 1.85 10.38
CA SER A 158 -12.72 2.30 11.49
C SER A 158 -11.34 1.63 11.48
N VAL A 159 -11.27 0.33 11.20
CA VAL A 159 -9.97 -0.36 11.07
C VAL A 159 -9.21 0.14 9.84
N SER A 160 -9.89 0.33 8.70
CA SER A 160 -9.28 0.92 7.50
C SER A 160 -8.69 2.30 7.80
N ALA A 161 -9.43 3.14 8.53
CA ALA A 161 -8.98 4.46 8.98
C ALA A 161 -7.68 4.36 9.78
N ARG A 162 -7.59 3.45 10.75
CA ARG A 162 -6.37 3.25 11.56
C ARG A 162 -5.17 2.82 10.71
N ILE A 163 -5.37 1.95 9.73
CA ILE A 163 -4.29 1.55 8.82
C ILE A 163 -3.86 2.74 7.95
N SER A 164 -4.79 3.58 7.47
CA SER A 164 -4.48 4.81 6.73
C SER A 164 -3.74 5.86 7.59
N ALA A 165 -4.09 5.98 8.87
CA ALA A 165 -3.35 6.84 9.80
C ALA A 165 -1.90 6.35 9.99
N LEU A 166 -1.70 5.04 10.10
CA LEU A 166 -0.37 4.44 10.16
C LEU A 166 0.44 4.72 8.88
N SER A 167 -0.15 4.56 7.70
CA SER A 167 0.54 4.87 6.44
C SER A 167 0.86 6.36 6.32
N ALA A 168 -0.02 7.26 6.80
CA ALA A 168 0.24 8.70 6.84
C ALA A 168 1.46 9.04 7.71
N LEU A 169 1.52 8.47 8.91
CA LEU A 169 2.63 8.65 9.84
C LEU A 169 3.95 8.14 9.23
N LEU A 170 3.92 6.96 8.60
CA LEU A 170 5.10 6.37 7.97
C LEU A 170 5.59 7.22 6.77
N CYS A 171 4.68 7.72 5.94
CA CYS A 171 5.02 8.67 4.88
C CYS A 171 5.64 9.97 5.44
N LEU A 172 5.10 10.50 6.54
CA LEU A 172 5.65 11.69 7.20
C LEU A 172 7.07 11.44 7.74
N VAL A 173 7.28 10.30 8.38
CA VAL A 173 8.60 9.89 8.87
C VAL A 173 9.60 9.77 7.73
N ILE A 174 9.21 9.20 6.58
CA ILE A 174 10.07 9.10 5.40
C ILE A 174 10.36 10.49 4.80
N ALA A 175 9.38 11.40 4.78
CA ALA A 175 9.58 12.77 4.29
C ALA A 175 10.60 13.55 5.13
N VAL A 176 10.66 13.32 6.45
CA VAL A 176 11.64 13.95 7.35
C VAL A 176 12.99 13.21 7.33
N GLN A 177 12.95 11.87 7.27
CA GLN A 177 14.14 11.03 7.34
C GLN A 177 14.12 9.95 6.23
N PRO A 178 14.45 10.32 4.97
CA PRO A 178 14.31 9.42 3.82
C PRO A 178 15.32 8.26 3.83
N ARG A 179 16.31 8.26 4.73
CA ARG A 179 17.28 7.18 4.90
C ARG A 179 16.78 6.05 5.80
N LEU A 180 15.63 6.21 6.46
CA LEU A 180 15.10 5.23 7.40
C LEU A 180 14.45 4.04 6.67
N PHE A 181 15.26 3.03 6.36
CA PHE A 181 14.81 1.79 5.69
C PHE A 181 13.61 1.13 6.39
N LEU A 182 13.58 1.12 7.73
CA LEU A 182 12.49 0.49 8.48
C LEU A 182 11.13 1.15 8.21
N ALA A 183 11.10 2.49 8.10
CA ALA A 183 9.86 3.20 7.80
C ALA A 183 9.36 2.90 6.38
N ASP A 184 10.29 2.73 5.43
CA ASP A 184 9.98 2.41 4.04
C ASP A 184 9.40 0.98 3.88
N VAL A 185 10.01 -0.01 4.55
CA VAL A 185 9.47 -1.38 4.62
C VAL A 185 8.13 -1.40 5.35
N ALA A 186 8.01 -0.67 6.47
CA ALA A 186 6.76 -0.57 7.21
C ALA A 186 5.65 0.08 6.38
N LEU A 187 5.97 1.09 5.54
CA LEU A 187 5.01 1.70 4.63
C LEU A 187 4.53 0.68 3.60
N ALA A 188 5.44 -0.06 2.96
CA ALA A 188 5.08 -1.13 2.02
C ALA A 188 4.21 -2.22 2.69
N ALA A 189 4.55 -2.61 3.92
CA ALA A 189 3.76 -3.55 4.72
C ALA A 189 2.36 -2.99 5.05
N SER A 190 2.24 -1.70 5.37
CA SER A 190 0.94 -1.06 5.63
C SER A 190 0.05 -1.03 4.38
N ILE A 191 0.62 -0.83 3.18
CA ILE A 191 -0.13 -0.90 1.91
C ILE A 191 -0.62 -2.34 1.64
N CYS A 192 0.22 -3.35 1.90
CA CYS A 192 -0.23 -4.75 1.84
C CYS A 192 -1.38 -5.03 2.82
N LEU A 193 -1.28 -4.50 4.04
CA LEU A 193 -2.32 -4.64 5.05
C LEU A 193 -3.63 -3.95 4.62
N GLN A 194 -3.56 -2.76 4.01
CA GLN A 194 -4.74 -2.09 3.42
C GLN A 194 -5.38 -2.97 2.34
N GLY A 195 -4.57 -3.54 1.43
CA GLY A 195 -5.08 -4.43 0.37
C GLY A 195 -5.80 -5.65 0.93
N LEU A 196 -5.21 -6.33 1.91
CA LEU A 196 -5.83 -7.47 2.58
C LEU A 196 -7.09 -7.08 3.35
N TRP A 197 -7.09 -5.93 4.01
CA TRP A 197 -8.25 -5.47 4.76
C TRP A 197 -9.41 -5.11 3.83
N VAL A 198 -9.15 -4.49 2.68
CA VAL A 198 -10.16 -4.24 1.64
C VAL A 198 -10.79 -5.54 1.14
N LEU A 199 -9.99 -6.61 1.00
CA LEU A 199 -10.50 -7.95 0.67
C LEU A 199 -11.40 -8.49 1.78
N GLN A 200 -10.94 -8.43 3.03
CA GLN A 200 -11.70 -8.88 4.20
C GLN A 200 -13.04 -8.12 4.33
N THR A 201 -13.04 -6.80 4.13
CA THR A 201 -14.25 -5.98 4.13
C THR A 201 -15.20 -6.45 3.03
N GLY A 202 -14.71 -6.66 1.80
CA GLY A 202 -15.51 -7.17 0.70
C GLY A 202 -16.12 -8.54 0.97
N LEU A 203 -15.36 -9.46 1.56
CA LEU A 203 -15.85 -10.78 1.95
C LEU A 203 -16.91 -10.69 3.06
N SER A 204 -16.65 -9.91 4.10
CA SER A 204 -17.55 -9.77 5.26
C SER A 204 -18.90 -9.11 4.94
N LEU A 205 -18.95 -8.24 3.93
CA LEU A 205 -20.17 -7.48 3.58
C LEU A 205 -20.97 -8.10 2.42
N TYR A 206 -20.31 -8.84 1.52
CA TYR A 206 -20.94 -9.28 0.27
C TYR A 206 -20.95 -10.80 0.07
N VAL A 207 -20.31 -11.60 0.92
CA VAL A 207 -20.31 -13.06 0.82
C VAL A 207 -21.00 -13.67 2.05
N ASP A 208 -22.14 -14.33 1.82
CA ASP A 208 -22.99 -14.86 2.89
C ASP A 208 -22.28 -15.86 3.81
N ALA A 209 -21.32 -16.62 3.28
CA ALA A 209 -20.51 -17.58 4.05
C ALA A 209 -19.59 -16.92 5.11
N PHE A 210 -19.30 -15.62 4.98
CA PHE A 210 -18.46 -14.86 5.91
C PHE A 210 -19.27 -13.92 6.80
N ILE A 211 -20.60 -13.94 6.72
CA ILE A 211 -21.48 -13.18 7.61
C ILE A 211 -21.61 -13.94 8.93
N PRO A 212 -21.28 -13.32 10.08
CA PRO A 212 -21.42 -13.94 11.39
C PRO A 212 -22.88 -14.33 11.68
N GLU A 213 -23.06 -15.47 12.35
CA GLU A 213 -24.39 -15.93 12.79
C GLU A 213 -25.09 -14.86 13.65
N GLY A 214 -26.34 -14.54 13.30
CA GLY A 214 -27.15 -13.52 13.99
C GLY A 214 -27.01 -12.10 13.43
N CYS A 215 -26.21 -11.92 12.37
CA CYS A 215 -26.24 -10.71 11.55
C CYS A 215 -26.88 -11.03 10.20
N HIS A 216 -27.85 -10.22 9.79
CA HIS A 216 -28.59 -10.42 8.55
C HIS A 216 -28.38 -9.22 7.63
N LYS A 217 -28.29 -9.50 6.33
CA LYS A 217 -28.31 -8.45 5.31
C LYS A 217 -29.74 -7.93 5.21
N LEU A 218 -29.95 -6.66 5.56
CA LEU A 218 -31.21 -6.00 5.26
C LEU A 218 -31.26 -5.78 3.75
N LEU A 219 -32.04 -6.61 3.06
CA LEU A 219 -32.57 -6.27 1.74
C LEU A 219 -33.69 -5.26 1.96
N ASP A 220 -33.36 -4.03 2.36
CA ASP A 220 -34.36 -3.00 2.52
C ASP A 220 -34.80 -2.50 1.14
N VAL A 221 -35.86 -3.13 0.62
CA VAL A 221 -36.50 -2.86 -0.67
C VAL A 221 -37.03 -1.41 -0.77
N VAL A 222 -37.09 -0.68 0.35
CA VAL A 222 -37.66 0.68 0.40
C VAL A 222 -36.59 1.79 0.35
N THR A 223 -35.33 1.52 0.70
CA THR A 223 -34.29 2.58 0.83
C THR A 223 -33.07 2.43 -0.08
N GLY A 224 -32.98 1.36 -0.89
CA GLY A 224 -31.93 1.22 -1.90
C GLY A 224 -30.51 1.12 -1.33
N VAL A 225 -30.35 0.81 -0.04
CA VAL A 225 -29.04 0.62 0.59
C VAL A 225 -28.60 -0.83 0.38
N GLU A 226 -27.94 -1.09 -0.76
CA GLU A 226 -27.28 -2.37 -0.99
C GLU A 226 -26.17 -2.61 0.06
N GLY A 227 -26.43 -3.49 1.03
CA GLY A 227 -25.37 -4.03 1.90
C GLY A 227 -25.38 -3.60 3.37
N SER A 228 -26.44 -2.96 3.87
CA SER A 228 -26.55 -2.74 5.32
C SER A 228 -26.77 -4.07 6.04
N THR A 229 -25.72 -4.60 6.69
CA THR A 229 -25.83 -5.73 7.60
C THR A 229 -26.15 -5.21 9.00
N LYS A 230 -27.24 -5.71 9.60
CA LYS A 230 -27.61 -5.38 10.97
C LYS A 230 -27.66 -6.67 11.78
N CYS A 231 -27.15 -6.60 13.00
CA CYS A 231 -27.21 -7.70 13.93
C CYS A 231 -28.44 -7.56 14.82
N ASP A 232 -29.19 -8.64 14.99
CA ASP A 232 -30.49 -8.60 15.70
C ASP A 232 -30.31 -8.48 17.23
N LEU A 233 -29.17 -8.94 17.75
CA LEU A 233 -28.84 -8.98 19.17
C LEU A 233 -27.47 -8.31 19.41
N GLU A 234 -27.33 -7.61 20.54
CA GLU A 234 -26.07 -6.97 20.94
C GLU A 234 -24.95 -8.02 21.15
N ASP A 235 -25.28 -9.21 21.64
CA ASP A 235 -24.33 -10.31 21.79
C ASP A 235 -23.76 -10.79 20.45
N SER A 236 -24.61 -10.87 19.42
CA SER A 236 -24.19 -11.23 18.05
C SER A 236 -23.27 -10.16 17.45
N LYS A 237 -23.54 -8.88 17.76
CA LYS A 237 -22.68 -7.76 17.37
C LYS A 237 -21.31 -7.82 18.05
N LEU A 238 -21.25 -8.06 19.36
CA LEU A 238 -19.98 -8.21 20.07
C LEU A 238 -19.15 -9.38 19.53
N ARG A 239 -19.81 -10.51 19.23
CA ARG A 239 -19.17 -11.67 18.57
C ARG A 239 -18.62 -11.31 17.19
N ALA A 240 -19.40 -10.63 16.35
CA ALA A 240 -18.97 -10.20 15.02
C ALA A 240 -17.76 -9.26 15.07
N ILE A 241 -17.77 -8.29 15.99
CA ILE A 241 -16.64 -7.36 16.20
C ILE A 241 -15.40 -8.12 16.67
N ALA A 242 -15.54 -9.06 17.61
CA ALA A 242 -14.43 -9.87 18.09
C ALA A 242 -13.82 -10.74 16.98
N ILE A 243 -14.64 -11.30 16.09
CA ILE A 243 -14.17 -12.07 14.92
C ILE A 243 -13.38 -11.16 13.96
N LEU A 244 -13.86 -9.95 13.68
CA LEU A 244 -13.13 -8.98 12.85
C LEU A 244 -11.81 -8.54 13.49
N ASP A 245 -11.78 -8.32 14.80
CA ASP A 245 -10.55 -7.98 15.53
C ASP A 245 -9.54 -9.13 15.48
N LEU A 246 -9.99 -10.37 15.64
CA LEU A 246 -9.14 -11.56 15.46
C LEU A 246 -8.62 -11.65 14.00
N ALA A 247 -9.49 -11.44 13.01
CA ALA A 247 -9.10 -11.44 11.61
C ALA A 247 -8.05 -10.36 11.34
N PHE A 248 -8.17 -9.16 11.91
CA PHE A 248 -7.17 -8.11 11.79
C PHE A 248 -5.80 -8.56 12.31
N VAL A 249 -5.74 -9.20 13.49
CA VAL A 249 -4.50 -9.75 14.04
C VAL A 249 -3.90 -10.81 13.10
N VAL A 250 -4.71 -11.70 12.54
CA VAL A 250 -4.26 -12.71 11.56
C VAL A 250 -3.67 -12.04 10.32
N HIS A 251 -4.30 -10.99 9.78
CA HIS A 251 -3.77 -10.24 8.65
C HIS A 251 -2.43 -9.56 8.97
N VAL A 252 -2.28 -8.99 10.17
CA VAL A 252 -1.00 -8.41 10.63
C VAL A 252 0.10 -9.48 10.68
N MET A 253 -0.20 -10.65 11.27
CA MET A 253 0.75 -11.77 11.30
C MET A 253 1.13 -12.25 9.90
N PHE A 254 0.17 -12.33 8.99
CA PHE A 254 0.41 -12.71 7.60
C PHE A 254 1.30 -11.69 6.87
N VAL A 255 1.09 -10.38 7.07
CA VAL A 255 1.94 -9.33 6.51
C VAL A 255 3.37 -9.39 7.07
N LEU A 256 3.54 -9.64 8.37
CA LEU A 256 4.87 -9.85 8.97
C LEU A 256 5.59 -11.06 8.35
N LEU A 257 4.85 -12.13 8.08
CA LEU A 257 5.38 -13.30 7.36
C LEU A 257 5.81 -12.92 5.94
N ILE A 258 4.99 -12.16 5.19
CA ILE A 258 5.36 -11.67 3.86
C ILE A 258 6.66 -10.86 3.91
N VAL A 259 6.80 -9.94 4.86
CA VAL A 259 8.00 -9.10 5.04
C VAL A 259 9.25 -9.93 5.35
N THR A 260 9.15 -10.87 6.28
CA THR A 260 10.29 -11.73 6.65
C THR A 260 10.70 -12.66 5.51
N VAL A 261 9.73 -13.27 4.81
CA VAL A 261 9.99 -14.16 3.68
C VAL A 261 10.59 -13.40 2.49
N THR A 262 10.04 -12.22 2.15
CA THR A 262 10.62 -11.38 1.08
C THR A 262 12.02 -10.92 1.42
N TYR A 263 12.27 -10.50 2.65
CA TYR A 263 13.62 -10.14 3.09
C TYR A 263 14.59 -11.32 2.95
N ALA A 264 14.23 -12.49 3.45
CA ALA A 264 15.07 -13.69 3.35
C ALA A 264 15.31 -14.11 1.88
N ALA A 265 14.29 -14.08 1.03
CA ALA A 265 14.40 -14.44 -0.38
C ALA A 265 15.31 -13.46 -1.15
N VAL A 266 15.13 -12.15 -0.94
CA VAL A 266 15.94 -11.13 -1.60
C VAL A 266 17.39 -11.17 -1.09
N ALA A 267 17.61 -11.38 0.20
CA ALA A 267 18.94 -11.56 0.78
C ALA A 267 19.67 -12.76 0.18
N LYS A 268 19.00 -13.92 0.04
CA LYS A 268 19.56 -15.11 -0.61
C LYS A 268 19.92 -14.85 -2.07
N THR A 269 19.01 -14.25 -2.86
CA THR A 269 19.26 -14.01 -4.29
C THR A 269 20.40 -13.04 -4.56
N ILE A 270 20.55 -11.99 -3.73
CA ILE A 270 21.68 -11.05 -3.85
C ILE A 270 22.97 -11.65 -3.31
N GLY A 271 22.92 -12.38 -2.19
CA GLY A 271 24.07 -13.09 -1.62
C GLY A 271 24.67 -14.08 -2.61
N ILE A 272 23.82 -14.89 -3.27
CA ILE A 272 24.26 -15.83 -4.34
C ILE A 272 24.96 -15.08 -5.47
N ARG A 273 24.48 -13.89 -5.87
CA ARG A 273 25.16 -13.06 -6.87
C ARG A 273 26.51 -12.51 -6.42
N ARG A 274 26.70 -12.20 -5.13
CA ARG A 274 28.01 -11.75 -4.60
C ARG A 274 29.02 -12.89 -4.52
N PHE A 275 28.60 -14.11 -4.16
CA PHE A 275 29.50 -15.27 -4.16
C PHE A 275 29.89 -15.77 -5.57
N GLY A 276 29.17 -15.37 -6.62
CA GLY A 276 29.49 -15.70 -8.02
C GLY A 276 30.52 -14.79 -8.69
N SER A 277 30.99 -13.73 -8.02
CA SER A 277 32.01 -12.81 -8.54
C SER A 277 33.22 -12.83 -7.60
N TYR A 278 34.01 -13.90 -7.69
CA TYR A 278 35.35 -13.90 -7.11
C TYR A 278 36.20 -12.94 -7.94
N GLU A 279 36.24 -11.67 -7.54
CA GLU A 279 37.21 -10.72 -8.06
C GLU A 279 38.55 -11.13 -7.47
N ALA A 280 39.31 -11.90 -8.26
CA ALA A 280 40.67 -12.26 -7.89
C ALA A 280 41.41 -10.97 -7.57
N LEU A 281 42.01 -10.90 -6.37
CA LEU A 281 42.98 -9.86 -6.03
C LEU A 281 43.92 -9.72 -7.23
N PRO A 282 44.13 -8.51 -7.77
CA PRO A 282 45.16 -8.33 -8.78
C PRO A 282 46.44 -8.87 -8.15
N ASN A 283 46.96 -9.96 -8.74
CA ASN A 283 48.27 -10.47 -8.37
C ASN A 283 49.20 -9.27 -8.52
N ALA A 284 49.60 -8.68 -7.39
CA ALA A 284 50.71 -7.75 -7.37
C ALA A 284 51.85 -8.50 -8.04
N ASP A 285 52.27 -7.97 -9.18
CA ASP A 285 53.26 -8.57 -10.05
C ASP A 285 54.36 -9.22 -9.22
N SER A 286 54.49 -10.54 -9.40
CA SER A 286 55.58 -11.34 -8.89
C SER A 286 56.86 -10.97 -9.65
N SER A 287 57.31 -9.73 -9.52
CA SER A 287 58.60 -9.27 -10.02
C SER A 287 59.20 -8.26 -9.03
N HIS A 288 60.37 -8.61 -8.50
CA HIS A 288 61.25 -7.78 -7.66
C HIS A 288 60.87 -7.56 -6.19
N ILE A 289 60.70 -8.63 -5.40
CA ILE A 289 61.26 -8.61 -4.04
C ILE A 289 62.66 -9.21 -4.12
N GLN A 290 63.60 -8.37 -4.54
CA GLN A 290 65.02 -8.67 -4.50
C GLN A 290 65.44 -8.69 -3.02
N MET A 291 65.49 -9.87 -2.41
CA MET A 291 66.12 -10.03 -1.10
C MET A 291 67.61 -9.72 -1.27
N LYS A 292 68.00 -8.52 -0.85
CA LYS A 292 69.39 -8.06 -0.83
C LYS A 292 70.15 -8.90 0.21
N ALA A 293 70.85 -9.93 -0.25
CA ALA A 293 71.80 -10.67 0.56
C ALA A 293 72.92 -9.70 1.00
N MET A 294 73.04 -9.45 2.29
CA MET A 294 74.19 -8.77 2.88
C MET A 294 75.37 -9.75 2.90
N THR A 295 76.14 -9.81 1.83
CA THR A 295 77.51 -10.33 1.87
C THR A 295 78.41 -9.23 2.43
N GLY A 296 78.77 -9.37 3.70
CA GLY A 296 79.82 -8.59 4.32
C GLY A 296 81.19 -9.14 3.91
N THR A 297 81.97 -8.30 3.22
CA THR A 297 83.42 -8.44 3.09
C THR A 297 84.00 -7.03 3.10
N GLN A 298 84.68 -6.67 4.20
CA GLN A 298 85.93 -5.88 4.22
C GLN A 298 86.35 -5.60 5.67
N ALA A 299 87.26 -6.42 6.18
CA ALA A 299 88.60 -6.03 6.65
C ALA A 299 89.31 -7.27 7.21
#